data_AF-A0A820N9W6-F1
#
_entry.id   AF-A0A820N9W6-F1
#
_cell.length_a   1.000
_cell.length_b   1.000
_cell.length_c   1.000
_cell.angle_alpha   90.00
_cell.angle_beta   90.00
_cell.angle_gamma   90.00
#
_symmetry.space_group_name_H-M   'P 1'
#
loop_
_entity.id
_entity.type
_entity.pdbx_description
1 polymer ?
#
loop_
_entity_poly.entity_id
_entity_poly.type
_entity_poly.pdbx_seq_one_letter_code
_entity_poly.pdbx_strand_id
1 'polypeptide(L)'
;PSKKRMIVSSDGNGTNAATTQIFPMLVPQFVLSYYNIPDVSKTGLESDVSQGALEFEGQYYSEQDLEKYLQEVNITSKPLKIKHILGINDPSNPGLETMLDIEQMVGINPLAETWYINDRVKNISSDDIFTKILTIFELDDLPQILSISYGGPEAGLCTVVTSCDENIVYLNKRYIIRANIEFMKLG
;
A
#
# COMPACT_ATOMS: atom_id res chain seq x y z
N PRO A 1 13.58 -14.71 22.85
CA PRO A 1 13.82 -13.38 23.48
C PRO A 1 13.75 -12.26 22.43
N SER A 2 12.60 -11.56 22.33
CA SER A 2 12.44 -10.47 21.35
C SER A 2 13.20 -9.22 21.81
N LYS A 3 14.01 -8.66 20.91
CA LYS A 3 14.65 -7.35 21.13
C LYS A 3 13.58 -6.27 20.91
N LYS A 4 13.09 -5.66 21.98
CA LYS A 4 12.30 -4.42 21.88
C LYS A 4 13.27 -3.30 21.45
N ARG A 5 13.13 -2.78 20.23
CA ARG A 5 13.87 -1.62 19.77
C ARG A 5 13.25 -0.37 20.42
N MET A 6 14.06 0.38 21.17
CA MET A 6 13.66 1.56 21.92
C MET A 6 13.99 2.81 21.11
N ILE A 7 13.00 3.64 20.81
CA ILE A 7 13.22 5.00 20.28
C ILE A 7 12.81 5.97 21.39
N VAL A 8 13.72 6.85 21.76
CA VAL A 8 13.51 7.90 22.77
C VAL A 8 13.11 9.17 22.02
N SER A 9 11.87 9.64 22.22
CA SER A 9 11.48 11.02 21.86
C SER A 9 11.97 11.97 22.95
N SER A 10 12.68 13.03 22.56
CA SER A 10 12.96 14.16 23.44
C SER A 10 11.87 15.21 23.24
N ASP A 11 10.89 15.22 24.13
CA ASP A 11 9.87 16.25 24.12
C ASP A 11 10.54 17.52 24.65
N GLY A 12 10.66 18.53 23.78
CA GLY A 12 11.46 19.74 24.00
C GLY A 12 10.93 20.70 25.06
N ASN A 13 10.60 20.22 26.26
CA ASN A 13 10.32 21.08 27.39
C ASN A 13 10.97 20.52 28.66
N GLY A 14 12.03 21.21 29.10
CA GLY A 14 12.79 20.84 30.28
C GLY A 14 11.90 20.75 31.52
N THR A 15 12.19 19.77 32.37
CA THR A 15 11.49 19.40 33.61
C THR A 15 10.30 18.44 33.41
N ASN A 16 10.59 17.15 33.51
CA ASN A 16 9.97 16.15 34.40
C ASN A 16 10.39 14.75 33.93
N ALA A 17 10.55 13.82 34.86
CA ALA A 17 11.07 12.47 34.61
C ALA A 17 10.46 11.86 33.34
N ALA A 18 11.32 11.51 32.38
CA ALA A 18 10.91 10.90 31.12
C ALA A 18 10.24 9.56 31.41
N THR A 19 8.91 9.58 31.52
CA THR A 19 8.12 8.36 31.49
C THR A 19 8.34 7.79 30.10
N THR A 20 9.16 6.75 29.99
CA THR A 20 9.42 6.07 28.72
C THR A 20 8.11 5.44 28.27
N GLN A 21 7.33 6.18 27.48
CA GLN A 21 6.18 5.63 26.80
C GLN A 21 6.71 4.77 25.66
N ILE A 22 6.79 3.47 25.91
CA ILE A 22 7.09 2.49 24.87
C ILE A 22 5.86 2.46 23.97
N PHE A 23 5.88 3.24 22.91
CA PHE A 23 4.97 3.00 21.80
C PHE A 23 5.38 1.67 21.17
N PRO A 24 4.49 0.67 21.13
CA PRO A 24 4.76 -0.50 20.32
C PRO A 24 4.94 -0.02 18.89
N MET A 25 6.06 -0.39 18.26
CA MET A 25 6.24 -0.20 16.83
C MET A 25 5.06 -0.88 16.13
N LEU A 26 4.40 -0.18 15.20
CA LEU A 26 3.27 -0.72 14.42
C LEU A 26 3.81 -1.68 13.35
N VAL A 27 4.31 -2.82 13.83
CA VAL A 27 4.78 -3.94 13.01
C VAL A 27 3.62 -4.92 12.77
N PRO A 28 3.70 -5.80 11.77
CA PRO A 28 2.60 -6.68 11.39
C PRO A 28 2.13 -7.56 12.55
N GLN A 29 3.03 -8.03 13.42
CA GLN A 29 2.64 -8.83 14.59
C GLN A 29 1.77 -8.06 15.58
N PHE A 30 1.95 -6.75 15.70
CA PHE A 30 1.07 -5.91 16.52
C PHE A 30 -0.33 -5.86 15.90
N VAL A 31 -0.42 -5.63 14.59
CA VAL A 31 -1.69 -5.60 13.84
C VAL A 31 -2.43 -6.93 13.95
N LEU A 32 -1.73 -8.04 13.69
CA LEU A 32 -2.27 -9.39 13.81
C LEU A 32 -2.82 -9.66 15.22
N SER A 33 -2.03 -9.33 16.25
CA SER A 33 -2.44 -9.52 17.64
C SER A 33 -3.61 -8.61 18.05
N TYR A 34 -3.62 -7.35 17.60
CA TYR A 34 -4.64 -6.38 17.98
C TYR A 34 -6.00 -6.72 17.37
N TYR A 35 -6.02 -7.17 16.12
CA TYR A 35 -7.23 -7.56 15.39
C TYR A 35 -7.59 -9.04 15.50
N ASN A 36 -6.87 -9.83 16.30
CA ASN A 36 -7.05 -11.28 16.43
C ASN A 36 -6.97 -12.04 15.09
N ILE A 37 -6.08 -11.60 14.20
CA ILE A 37 -5.81 -12.26 12.93
C ILE A 37 -4.79 -13.39 13.18
N PRO A 38 -5.05 -14.63 12.74
CA PRO A 38 -4.10 -15.73 12.86
C PRO A 38 -2.78 -15.41 12.15
N ASP A 39 -1.67 -15.57 12.86
CA ASP A 39 -0.33 -15.46 12.26
C ASP A 39 -0.05 -16.70 11.41
N VAL A 40 -0.19 -16.54 10.10
CA VAL A 40 0.04 -17.63 9.13
C VAL A 40 1.51 -17.78 8.77
N SER A 41 2.41 -16.88 9.16
CA SER A 41 3.81 -16.84 8.71
C SER A 41 4.63 -18.11 8.99
N LYS A 42 4.12 -19.00 9.86
CA LYS A 42 4.78 -20.24 10.29
C LYS A 42 4.03 -21.51 9.87
N THR A 43 2.95 -21.41 9.11
CA THR A 43 2.18 -22.58 8.67
C THR A 43 2.91 -23.38 7.60
N GLY A 44 3.80 -22.73 6.84
CA GLY A 44 4.52 -23.34 5.72
C GLY A 44 3.63 -23.68 4.52
N LEU A 45 2.38 -23.22 4.51
CA LEU A 45 1.45 -23.40 3.42
C LEU A 45 1.44 -22.15 2.55
N GLU A 46 1.42 -22.32 1.23
CA GLU A 46 1.13 -21.21 0.33
C GLU A 46 -0.31 -20.72 0.59
N SER A 47 -0.55 -19.42 0.47
CA SER A 47 -1.91 -18.88 0.48
C SER A 47 -2.52 -19.08 -0.91
N ASP A 48 -3.75 -19.59 -0.95
CA ASP A 48 -4.55 -19.66 -2.19
C ASP A 48 -5.10 -18.28 -2.59
N VAL A 49 -4.82 -17.25 -1.79
CA VAL A 49 -5.19 -15.85 -2.06
C VAL A 49 -4.01 -15.08 -2.64
N SER A 50 -4.23 -14.42 -3.77
CA SER A 50 -3.34 -13.37 -4.32
C SER A 50 -3.77 -11.98 -3.85
N GLN A 51 -2.80 -11.11 -3.63
CA GLN A 51 -2.98 -9.74 -3.14
C GLN A 51 -2.16 -8.78 -3.99
N GLY A 52 -2.56 -7.51 -4.08
CA GLY A 52 -1.79 -6.50 -4.79
C GLY A 52 -1.97 -5.10 -4.25
N ALA A 53 -0.90 -4.32 -4.32
CA ALA A 53 -0.90 -2.90 -4.03
C ALA A 53 -0.95 -2.10 -5.33
N LEU A 54 -1.94 -1.22 -5.43
CA LEU A 54 -2.06 -0.25 -6.52
C LEU A 54 -1.47 1.08 -6.07
N GLU A 55 -0.32 1.41 -6.62
CA GLU A 55 0.55 2.48 -6.14
C GLU A 55 0.43 3.73 -6.98
N PHE A 56 0.45 4.92 -6.38
CA PHE A 56 0.33 6.21 -7.07
C PHE A 56 1.59 7.05 -6.77
N GLU A 57 1.81 8.14 -7.50
CA GLU A 57 2.87 9.14 -7.20
C GLU A 57 4.32 8.79 -7.61
N GLY A 58 4.54 7.80 -8.48
CA GLY A 58 5.88 7.53 -9.03
C GLY A 58 6.91 7.13 -7.97
N GLN A 59 6.43 6.55 -6.87
CA GLN A 59 7.21 5.90 -5.83
C GLN A 59 7.44 4.43 -6.20
N TYR A 60 8.58 3.87 -5.81
CA TYR A 60 9.03 2.58 -6.31
C TYR A 60 9.27 1.56 -5.21
N TYR A 61 9.18 0.29 -5.61
CA TYR A 61 9.40 -0.87 -4.76
C TYR A 61 10.87 -1.31 -4.82
N SER A 62 11.44 -1.62 -3.66
CA SER A 62 12.77 -2.19 -3.48
C SER A 62 12.67 -3.55 -2.78
N GLU A 63 13.06 -4.61 -3.49
CA GLU A 63 13.12 -5.96 -2.92
C GLU A 63 14.10 -6.04 -1.75
N GLN A 64 15.25 -5.37 -1.87
CA GLN A 64 16.26 -5.35 -0.83
C GLN A 64 15.76 -4.73 0.48
N ASP A 65 14.97 -3.66 0.39
CA ASP A 65 14.38 -3.02 1.57
C ASP A 65 13.28 -3.88 2.18
N LEU A 66 12.45 -4.52 1.34
CA LEU A 66 11.46 -5.49 1.82
C LEU A 66 12.12 -6.69 2.52
N GLU A 67 13.19 -7.25 1.98
CA GLU A 67 13.93 -8.34 2.63
C GLU A 67 14.44 -7.91 4.01
N LYS A 68 15.01 -6.70 4.08
CA LYS A 68 15.54 -6.13 5.31
C LYS A 68 14.42 -5.89 6.33
N TYR A 69 13.31 -5.30 5.91
CA TYR A 69 12.14 -5.10 6.75
C TYR A 69 11.67 -6.43 7.36
N LEU A 70 11.45 -7.45 6.54
CA LEU A 70 10.95 -8.75 6.98
C LEU A 70 11.92 -9.43 7.95
N GLN A 71 13.23 -9.27 7.75
CA GLN A 71 14.24 -9.70 8.71
C GLN A 71 14.15 -8.93 10.03
N GLU A 72 13.99 -7.61 9.99
CA GLU A 72 13.88 -6.76 11.18
C GLU A 72 12.62 -7.08 12.01
N VAL A 73 11.51 -7.44 11.35
CA VAL A 73 10.27 -7.86 12.00
C VAL A 73 10.16 -9.38 12.20
N ASN A 74 11.22 -10.14 11.91
CA ASN A 74 11.30 -11.59 12.12
C ASN A 74 10.17 -12.38 11.41
N ILE A 75 9.88 -12.01 10.17
CA ILE A 75 8.96 -12.70 9.27
C ILE A 75 9.76 -13.49 8.25
N THR A 76 9.41 -14.76 8.07
CA THR A 76 9.99 -15.59 7.01
C THR A 76 9.05 -15.60 5.83
N SER A 77 9.47 -14.98 4.73
CA SER A 77 8.69 -14.89 3.49
C SER A 77 9.36 -15.62 2.31
N LYS A 78 10.33 -16.51 2.56
CA LYS A 78 11.19 -17.02 1.47
C LYS A 78 10.53 -18.14 0.64
N PRO A 79 10.59 -18.05 -0.71
CA PRO A 79 11.12 -16.93 -1.50
C PRO A 79 10.16 -15.72 -1.49
N LEU A 80 10.69 -14.48 -1.43
CA LEU A 80 9.83 -13.29 -1.44
C LEU A 80 8.90 -13.32 -2.66
N LYS A 81 7.61 -13.13 -2.41
CA LYS A 81 6.55 -13.41 -3.39
C LYS A 81 5.99 -12.17 -4.07
N ILE A 82 6.82 -11.14 -4.28
CA ILE A 82 6.47 -10.12 -5.28
C ILE A 82 6.68 -10.78 -6.65
N LYS A 83 5.65 -11.48 -7.13
CA LYS A 83 5.72 -12.24 -8.38
C LYS A 83 5.42 -11.38 -9.60
N HIS A 84 4.67 -10.29 -9.40
CA HIS A 84 4.22 -9.42 -10.46
C HIS A 84 4.63 -7.99 -10.15
N ILE A 85 5.47 -7.42 -11.00
CA ILE A 85 5.81 -5.99 -11.02
C ILE A 85 5.23 -5.44 -12.32
N LEU A 86 4.12 -4.72 -12.22
CA LEU A 86 3.43 -4.14 -13.37
C LEU A 86 3.68 -2.63 -13.41
N GLY A 87 4.12 -2.12 -14.56
CA GLY A 87 4.47 -0.72 -14.74
C GLY A 87 5.95 -0.44 -14.48
N ILE A 88 6.31 0.83 -14.24
CA ILE A 88 7.70 1.22 -13.99
C ILE A 88 8.07 0.91 -12.55
N ASN A 89 9.29 0.42 -12.37
CA ASN A 89 9.91 0.28 -11.08
C ASN A 89 11.39 0.70 -11.15
N ASP A 90 11.77 1.74 -10.41
CA ASP A 90 13.17 2.07 -10.15
C ASP A 90 13.51 1.70 -8.69
N PRO A 91 14.00 0.46 -8.45
CA PRO A 91 14.30 -0.01 -7.10
C PRO A 91 15.46 0.74 -6.45
N SER A 92 16.20 1.59 -7.18
CA SER A 92 17.26 2.43 -6.60
C SER A 92 16.73 3.70 -5.94
N ASN A 93 15.45 4.02 -6.17
CA ASN A 93 14.76 5.18 -5.60
C ASN A 93 13.43 4.73 -4.96
N PRO A 94 13.47 3.90 -3.90
CA PRO A 94 12.26 3.44 -3.24
C PRO A 94 11.51 4.60 -2.59
N GLY A 95 10.18 4.57 -2.65
CA GLY A 95 9.33 5.57 -2.03
C GLY A 95 8.74 5.10 -0.70
N LEU A 96 8.42 6.05 0.18
CA LEU A 96 7.89 5.75 1.51
C LEU A 96 6.50 5.08 1.45
N GLU A 97 5.59 5.59 0.62
CA GLU A 97 4.22 5.08 0.53
C GLU A 97 4.20 3.67 -0.06
N THR A 98 4.86 3.48 -1.20
CA THR A 98 4.95 2.17 -1.85
C THR A 98 5.64 1.12 -1.00
N MET A 99 6.73 1.48 -0.31
CA MET A 99 7.35 0.53 0.60
C MET A 99 6.45 0.23 1.80
N LEU A 100 5.75 1.23 2.36
CA LEU A 100 4.81 1.02 3.46
C LEU A 100 3.69 0.04 3.09
N ASP A 101 3.05 0.24 1.95
CA ASP A 101 1.95 -0.60 1.46
C ASP A 101 2.41 -2.04 1.25
N ILE A 102 3.54 -2.24 0.57
CA ILE A 102 4.10 -3.58 0.31
C ILE A 102 4.59 -4.25 1.59
N GLU A 103 5.31 -3.54 2.45
CA GLU A 103 5.84 -4.08 3.72
C GLU A 103 4.72 -4.53 4.66
N GLN A 104 3.65 -3.74 4.80
CA GLN A 104 2.52 -4.11 5.64
C GLN A 104 1.72 -5.28 5.03
N MET A 105 1.47 -5.24 3.72
CA MET A 105 0.73 -6.29 3.02
C MET A 105 1.45 -7.64 3.10
N VAL A 106 2.74 -7.68 2.76
CA VAL A 106 3.57 -8.90 2.85
C VAL A 106 3.82 -9.26 4.31
N GLY A 107 3.91 -8.29 5.21
CA GLY A 107 4.08 -8.53 6.63
C GLY A 107 2.88 -9.23 7.29
N ILE A 108 1.66 -8.87 6.88
CA ILE A 108 0.42 -9.47 7.40
C ILE A 108 0.20 -10.86 6.81
N ASN A 109 0.39 -11.01 5.50
CA ASN A 109 0.25 -12.29 4.80
C ASN A 109 1.49 -12.60 3.94
N PRO A 110 2.58 -13.07 4.54
CA PRO A 110 3.83 -13.36 3.80
C PRO A 110 3.72 -14.57 2.89
N LEU A 111 2.60 -15.28 2.93
CA LEU A 111 2.38 -16.51 2.17
C LEU A 111 1.56 -16.28 0.90
N ALA A 112 0.94 -15.10 0.73
CA ALA A 112 0.23 -14.72 -0.47
C ALA A 112 1.19 -14.35 -1.61
N GLU A 113 0.78 -14.71 -2.82
CA GLU A 113 1.32 -14.10 -4.01
C GLU A 113 0.98 -12.61 -4.01
N THR A 114 2.01 -11.77 -4.11
CA THR A 114 1.85 -10.32 -4.02
C THR A 114 2.20 -9.65 -5.34
N TRP A 115 1.35 -8.70 -5.73
CA TRP A 115 1.46 -7.91 -6.94
C TRP A 115 1.79 -6.46 -6.56
N TYR A 116 2.80 -5.88 -7.21
CA TYR A 116 3.07 -4.45 -7.18
C TYR A 116 2.62 -3.87 -8.52
N ILE A 117 1.68 -2.93 -8.48
CA ILE A 117 1.04 -2.36 -9.67
C ILE A 117 1.20 -0.84 -9.64
N ASN A 118 2.03 -0.30 -10.54
CA ASN A 118 2.27 1.13 -10.66
C ASN A 118 1.75 1.74 -11.98
N ASP A 119 1.68 3.06 -12.00
CA ASP A 119 1.18 4.03 -12.98
C ASP A 119 1.47 3.78 -14.46
N ARG A 120 2.40 2.89 -14.82
CA ARG A 120 2.89 2.77 -16.21
C ARG A 120 2.65 1.43 -16.86
N VAL A 121 1.61 0.69 -16.47
CA VAL A 121 1.30 -0.60 -17.12
C VAL A 121 1.18 -0.45 -18.66
N LYS A 122 0.87 0.75 -19.22
CA LYS A 122 0.88 0.99 -20.69
C LYS A 122 1.28 2.43 -21.12
N ASN A 123 2.29 3.06 -20.49
CA ASN A 123 2.71 4.44 -20.81
C ASN A 123 1.63 5.53 -20.67
N ILE A 124 0.56 5.27 -19.90
CA ILE A 124 -0.48 6.27 -19.63
C ILE A 124 -0.11 7.01 -18.34
N SER A 125 0.44 8.22 -18.48
CA SER A 125 0.92 9.05 -17.36
C SER A 125 -0.23 9.80 -16.68
N SER A 126 -1.14 9.10 -16.02
CA SER A 126 -2.14 9.76 -15.20
C SER A 126 -2.09 9.22 -13.78
N ASP A 127 -1.81 10.11 -12.83
CA ASP A 127 -1.94 9.87 -11.39
C ASP A 127 -3.41 9.81 -10.93
N ASP A 128 -4.33 9.59 -11.88
CA ASP A 128 -5.76 9.62 -11.66
C ASP A 128 -6.32 8.21 -11.49
N ILE A 129 -7.11 8.02 -10.42
CA ILE A 129 -7.63 6.71 -10.01
C ILE A 129 -8.52 6.07 -11.08
N PHE A 130 -9.33 6.85 -11.81
CA PHE A 130 -10.20 6.32 -12.86
C PHE A 130 -9.40 5.72 -14.02
N THR A 131 -8.43 6.44 -14.54
CA THR A 131 -7.62 5.95 -15.66
C THR A 131 -6.80 4.71 -15.28
N LYS A 132 -6.37 4.65 -14.02
CA LYS A 132 -5.64 3.49 -13.52
C LYS A 132 -6.50 2.24 -13.42
N ILE A 133 -7.72 2.35 -12.92
CA ILE A 133 -8.70 1.25 -12.92
C ILE A 133 -8.99 0.77 -14.35
N LEU A 134 -9.14 1.69 -15.31
CA LEU A 134 -9.33 1.28 -16.71
C LEU A 134 -8.15 0.46 -17.23
N THR A 135 -6.92 0.81 -16.84
CA THR A 135 -5.72 0.06 -17.24
C THR A 135 -5.67 -1.33 -16.60
N ILE A 136 -6.14 -1.45 -15.35
CA ILE A 136 -6.29 -2.73 -14.64
C ILE A 136 -7.28 -3.65 -15.38
N PHE A 137 -8.37 -3.11 -15.94
CA PHE A 137 -9.32 -3.91 -16.74
C PHE A 137 -8.76 -4.43 -18.06
N GLU A 138 -7.59 -3.96 -18.48
CA GLU A 138 -6.93 -4.48 -19.67
C GLU A 138 -5.91 -5.59 -19.36
N LEU A 139 -5.81 -6.00 -18.09
CA LEU A 139 -4.99 -7.14 -17.68
C LEU A 139 -5.80 -8.43 -17.79
N ASP A 140 -5.15 -9.49 -18.28
CA ASP A 140 -5.78 -10.82 -18.42
C ASP A 140 -5.99 -11.53 -17.07
N ASP A 141 -5.26 -11.11 -16.03
CA ASP A 141 -5.31 -11.65 -14.68
C ASP A 141 -5.05 -10.54 -13.65
N LEU A 142 -5.62 -10.68 -12.46
CA LEU A 142 -5.60 -9.70 -11.38
C LEU A 142 -5.48 -10.38 -10.01
N PRO A 143 -4.87 -9.71 -9.02
CA PRO A 143 -4.90 -10.21 -7.66
C PRO A 143 -6.33 -10.26 -7.13
N GLN A 144 -6.65 -11.25 -6.30
CA GLN A 144 -7.98 -11.39 -5.69
C GLN A 144 -8.30 -10.28 -4.70
N ILE A 145 -7.28 -9.65 -4.12
CA ILE A 145 -7.40 -8.48 -3.25
C ILE A 145 -6.55 -7.37 -3.83
N LEU A 146 -7.15 -6.20 -4.05
CA LEU A 146 -6.46 -5.00 -4.45
C LEU A 146 -6.55 -3.95 -3.34
N SER A 147 -5.40 -3.53 -2.81
CA SER A 147 -5.28 -2.43 -1.86
C SER A 147 -4.96 -1.13 -2.60
N ILE A 148 -5.62 -0.04 -2.21
CA ILE A 148 -5.47 1.29 -2.81
C ILE A 148 -5.27 2.29 -1.67
N SER A 149 -4.03 2.74 -1.47
CA SER A 149 -3.72 3.88 -0.59
C SER A 149 -3.67 5.17 -1.42
N TYR A 150 -4.82 5.57 -1.94
CA TYR A 150 -4.95 6.81 -2.69
C TYR A 150 -6.34 7.39 -2.53
N GLY A 151 -6.41 8.69 -2.29
CA GLY A 151 -7.69 9.36 -2.14
C GLY A 151 -7.57 10.84 -1.89
N GLY A 152 -8.68 11.52 -2.10
CA GLY A 152 -8.86 12.93 -1.76
C GLY A 152 -10.33 13.19 -1.46
N PRO A 153 -10.68 14.40 -0.99
CA PRO A 153 -12.07 14.75 -0.79
C PRO A 153 -12.84 14.63 -2.11
N GLU A 154 -14.01 13.98 -2.10
CA GLU A 154 -14.86 13.87 -3.31
C GLU A 154 -15.20 15.26 -3.89
N ALA A 155 -15.40 16.25 -3.01
CA ALA A 155 -15.59 17.64 -3.39
C ALA A 155 -14.30 18.31 -3.92
N GLY A 156 -13.15 17.83 -3.47
CA GLY A 156 -11.79 18.31 -3.77
C GLY A 156 -11.27 17.87 -5.14
N LEU A 157 -11.91 16.92 -5.82
CA LEU A 157 -11.65 16.65 -7.24
C LEU A 157 -11.94 17.88 -8.13
N CYS A 158 -12.63 18.89 -7.60
CA CYS A 158 -12.80 20.20 -8.24
C CYS A 158 -11.62 21.18 -8.02
N THR A 159 -10.68 20.89 -7.11
CA THR A 159 -9.64 21.85 -6.65
C THR A 159 -8.32 21.78 -7.40
N VAL A 160 -8.13 20.80 -8.28
CA VAL A 160 -6.99 20.78 -9.22
C VAL A 160 -7.15 21.82 -10.35
N VAL A 161 -8.31 22.49 -10.40
CA VAL A 161 -8.60 23.65 -11.26
C VAL A 161 -9.10 24.79 -10.38
N THR A 162 -8.46 25.95 -10.50
CA THR A 162 -8.63 27.15 -9.66
C THR A 162 -10.00 27.85 -9.74
N SER A 163 -10.99 27.24 -10.38
CA SER A 163 -12.38 27.68 -10.35
C SER A 163 -13.33 26.50 -10.56
N CYS A 164 -14.19 26.24 -9.58
CA CYS A 164 -15.29 25.29 -9.71
C CYS A 164 -16.45 25.97 -10.45
N ASP A 165 -16.37 26.03 -11.78
CA ASP A 165 -17.55 26.33 -12.61
C ASP A 165 -18.59 25.19 -12.42
N GLU A 166 -19.89 25.50 -12.48
CA GLU A 166 -20.98 24.52 -12.37
C GLU A 166 -20.83 23.36 -13.38
N ASN A 167 -20.22 23.65 -14.54
CA ASN A 167 -19.86 22.65 -15.55
C ASN A 167 -18.80 21.64 -15.05
N ILE A 168 -17.82 22.09 -14.26
CA ILE A 168 -16.77 21.24 -13.66
C ILE A 168 -17.35 20.39 -12.54
N VAL A 169 -18.24 20.95 -11.71
CA VAL A 169 -18.97 20.16 -10.69
C VAL A 169 -19.78 19.03 -11.33
N TYR A 170 -20.43 19.30 -12.47
CA TYR A 170 -21.18 18.29 -13.21
C TYR A 170 -20.26 17.22 -13.83
N LEU A 171 -19.10 17.61 -14.36
CA LEU A 171 -18.07 16.68 -14.84
C LEU A 171 -17.49 15.83 -13.70
N ASN A 172 -17.29 16.39 -12.51
CA ASN A 172 -16.79 15.66 -11.34
C ASN A 172 -17.80 14.66 -10.79
N LYS A 173 -19.09 15.00 -10.77
CA LYS A 173 -20.14 14.00 -10.48
C LYS A 173 -20.12 12.86 -11.47
N ARG A 174 -19.92 13.14 -12.77
CA ARG A 174 -19.79 12.08 -13.79
C ARG A 174 -18.52 11.26 -13.61
N TYR A 175 -17.41 11.88 -13.23
CA TYR A 175 -16.16 11.20 -12.92
C TYR A 175 -16.35 10.21 -11.77
N ILE A 176 -16.89 10.66 -10.62
CA ILE A 176 -17.12 9.80 -9.45
C ILE A 176 -18.07 8.65 -9.80
N ILE A 177 -19.19 8.95 -10.48
CA ILE A 177 -20.14 7.92 -10.92
C ILE A 177 -19.47 6.89 -11.82
N ARG A 178 -18.60 7.32 -12.75
CA ARG A 178 -17.88 6.41 -13.64
C ARG A 178 -16.85 5.59 -12.87
N ALA A 179 -16.03 6.21 -12.02
CA ALA A 179 -15.08 5.48 -11.18
C ALA A 179 -15.79 4.42 -10.33
N ASN A 180 -16.94 4.74 -9.73
CA ASN A 180 -17.75 3.78 -8.98
C ASN A 180 -18.28 2.64 -9.88
N ILE A 181 -18.75 2.94 -11.08
CA ILE A 181 -19.19 1.90 -12.04
C ILE A 181 -18.04 0.98 -12.43
N GLU A 182 -16.85 1.53 -12.65
CA GLU A 182 -15.67 0.74 -12.98
C GLU A 182 -15.24 -0.11 -11.78
N PHE A 183 -15.19 0.44 -10.55
CA PHE A 183 -14.91 -0.36 -9.35
C PHE A 183 -15.88 -1.52 -9.14
N MET A 184 -17.17 -1.34 -9.40
CA MET A 184 -18.17 -2.42 -9.30
C MET A 184 -17.92 -3.59 -10.26
N LYS A 185 -17.08 -3.44 -11.29
CA LYS A 185 -16.75 -4.53 -12.22
C LYS A 185 -15.60 -5.41 -11.71
N LEU A 186 -14.86 -4.98 -10.67
CA LEU A 186 -13.76 -5.77 -10.10
C LEU A 186 -14.23 -6.95 -9.23
N GLY A 187 -15.55 -7.08 -8.96
CA GLY A 187 -16.14 -8.19 -8.21
C GLY A 187 -17.45 -7.84 -7.55
#